data_AF-A0A934VIW4-F1
#
_entry.id   AF-A0A934VIW4-F1
#
_cell.length_a   1.000
_cell.length_b   1.000
_cell.length_c   1.000
_cell.angle_alpha   90.00
_cell.angle_beta   90.00
_cell.angle_gamma   90.00
#
_symmetry.space_group_name_H-M   'P 1'
#
loop_
_entity.id
_entity.type
_entity.pdbx_description
1 polymer ?
#
loop_
_entity_poly.entity_id
_entity_poly.type
_entity_poly.pdbx_seq_one_letter_code
_entity_poly.pdbx_strand_id
1 'polypeptide(L)'
;YPNNPFATLDQTGVGQLVEIAIEKGKQTRPDIKLGICGEHGGEPQSVKYCHKVGLAYVSCSPFRVPVARLAAAQAAIVESRA
;
A
#
# COMPACT_ATOMS: atom_id res chain seq x y z
N TYR A 1 -13.95 9.96 13.15
CA TYR A 1 -12.94 9.18 12.43
C TYR A 1 -11.69 9.09 13.28
N PRO A 2 -11.17 7.87 13.57
CA PRO A 2 -10.04 7.71 14.49
C PRO A 2 -8.71 8.26 13.93
N ASN A 3 -8.56 8.31 12.59
CA ASN A 3 -7.37 8.83 11.90
C ASN A 3 -7.78 9.82 10.80
N ASN A 4 -6.87 10.73 10.43
CA ASN A 4 -7.02 11.60 9.25
C ASN A 4 -6.87 10.77 7.96
N PRO A 5 -7.93 10.63 7.12
CA PRO A 5 -7.90 9.76 5.94
C PRO A 5 -6.94 10.24 4.83
N PHE A 6 -6.53 11.52 4.88
CA PHE A 6 -5.55 12.06 3.96
C PHE A 6 -4.11 11.68 4.34
N ALA A 7 -3.88 11.29 5.60
CA ALA A 7 -2.58 10.81 6.09
C ALA A 7 -2.48 9.29 6.08
N THR A 8 -3.52 8.62 6.58
CA THR A 8 -3.62 7.16 6.65
C THR A 8 -4.75 6.69 5.74
N LEU A 9 -4.47 5.72 4.87
CA LEU A 9 -5.42 5.22 3.89
C LEU A 9 -6.64 4.63 4.61
N ASP A 10 -7.83 5.09 4.25
CA ASP A 10 -9.08 4.46 4.66
C ASP A 10 -9.22 3.10 3.96
N GLN A 11 -8.93 2.03 4.70
CA GLN A 11 -8.97 0.66 4.17
C GLN A 11 -10.39 0.16 3.92
N THR A 12 -11.40 0.75 4.59
CA THR A 12 -12.80 0.27 4.50
C THR A 12 -13.59 0.88 3.35
N GLY A 13 -13.26 2.11 2.94
CA GLY A 13 -13.84 2.77 1.77
C GLY A 13 -12.86 2.82 0.61
N VAL A 14 -11.86 3.71 0.69
CA VAL A 14 -10.88 3.92 -0.40
C VAL A 14 -10.12 2.63 -0.74
N GLY A 15 -9.78 1.83 0.26
CA GLY A 15 -9.11 0.53 0.09
C GLY A 15 -9.88 -0.43 -0.82
N GLN A 16 -11.22 -0.49 -0.71
CA GLN A 16 -12.03 -1.33 -1.59
C GLN A 16 -11.91 -0.92 -3.06
N LEU A 17 -11.85 0.39 -3.33
CA LEU A 17 -11.64 0.87 -4.70
C LEU A 17 -10.25 0.49 -5.24
N VAL A 18 -9.23 0.50 -4.38
CA VAL A 18 -7.88 0.04 -4.72
C VAL A 18 -7.87 -1.46 -5.05
N GLU A 19 -8.53 -2.29 -4.25
CA GLU A 19 -8.64 -3.73 -4.48
C GLU A 19 -9.37 -4.04 -5.81
N ILE A 20 -10.49 -3.37 -6.09
CA ILE A 20 -11.21 -3.49 -7.36
C ILE A 20 -10.31 -3.14 -8.55
N ALA A 21 -9.52 -2.07 -8.43
CA ALA A 21 -8.60 -1.64 -9.49
C ALA A 21 -7.47 -2.67 -9.72
N ILE A 22 -6.92 -3.24 -8.64
CA ILE A 22 -5.89 -4.28 -8.73
C ILE A 22 -6.46 -5.53 -9.39
N GLU A 23 -7.63 -5.99 -8.96
CA GLU A 23 -8.28 -7.19 -9.48
C GLU A 23 -8.59 -7.04 -10.97
N LYS A 24 -9.33 -5.99 -11.35
CA LYS A 24 -9.72 -5.74 -12.75
C LYS A 24 -8.51 -5.47 -13.65
N GLY A 25 -7.50 -4.78 -13.13
CA GLY A 25 -6.25 -4.54 -13.86
C GLY A 25 -5.52 -5.85 -14.16
N LYS A 26 -5.36 -6.72 -13.16
CA LYS A 26 -4.67 -8.01 -13.33
C LYS A 26 -5.48 -9.02 -14.15
N GLN A 27 -6.80 -8.95 -14.18
CA GLN A 27 -7.64 -9.78 -15.05
C GLN A 27 -7.36 -9.53 -16.55
N THR A 28 -7.04 -8.30 -16.92
CA THR A 28 -6.78 -7.92 -18.33
C THR A 28 -5.30 -7.95 -18.70
N ARG A 29 -4.42 -7.57 -17.77
CA ARG A 29 -2.96 -7.60 -17.94
C ARG A 29 -2.31 -8.20 -16.68
N PRO A 30 -2.10 -9.52 -16.61
CA PRO A 30 -1.62 -10.19 -15.41
C PRO A 30 -0.26 -9.71 -14.86
N ASP A 31 0.61 -9.20 -15.75
CA ASP A 31 1.95 -8.73 -15.42
C ASP A 31 2.02 -7.22 -15.10
N ILE A 32 0.87 -6.53 -15.05
CA ILE A 32 0.79 -5.10 -14.74
C ILE A 32 1.47 -4.77 -13.40
N LYS A 33 2.37 -3.78 -13.42
CA LYS A 33 2.97 -3.23 -12.20
C LYS A 33 2.10 -2.08 -11.71
N LEU A 34 1.53 -2.28 -10.52
CA LEU A 34 0.70 -1.29 -9.83
C LEU A 34 1.45 -0.80 -8.59
N GLY A 35 1.39 0.50 -8.32
CA GLY A 35 1.96 1.09 -7.12
C GLY A 35 1.15 2.28 -6.65
N ILE A 36 1.52 2.81 -5.49
CA ILE A 36 0.87 3.97 -4.86
C ILE A 36 1.86 5.14 -4.73
N CYS A 37 1.36 6.37 -4.82
CA CYS A 37 2.12 7.59 -4.57
C CYS A 37 1.39 8.52 -3.58
N GLY A 38 2.09 9.54 -3.09
CA GLY A 38 1.53 10.55 -2.19
C GLY A 38 1.83 10.29 -0.72
N GLU A 39 1.05 10.91 0.16
CA GLU A 39 1.21 10.88 1.62
C GLU A 39 1.17 9.44 2.17
N HIS A 40 0.19 8.67 1.70
CA HIS A 40 -0.05 7.28 2.11
C HIS A 40 1.12 6.35 1.78
N GLY A 41 1.87 6.64 0.71
CA GLY A 41 3.04 5.84 0.31
C GLY A 41 4.19 5.87 1.31
N GLY A 42 4.19 6.80 2.26
CA GLY A 42 5.18 6.91 3.33
C GLY A 42 4.61 6.66 4.73
N GLU A 43 3.32 6.32 4.85
CA GLU A 43 2.67 6.06 6.14
C GLU A 43 2.66 4.54 6.44
N PRO A 44 3.23 4.08 7.57
CA PRO A 44 3.46 2.65 7.82
C PRO A 44 2.22 1.73 7.73
N GLN A 45 1.05 2.15 8.21
CA GLN A 45 -0.16 1.32 8.15
C GLN A 45 -0.65 1.18 6.70
N SER A 46 -0.62 2.27 5.96
CA SER A 46 -0.96 2.33 4.53
C SER A 46 0.00 1.48 3.71
N VAL A 47 1.32 1.56 3.97
CA VAL A 47 2.33 0.72 3.30
C VAL A 47 2.09 -0.77 3.56
N LYS A 48 1.77 -1.15 4.80
CA LYS A 48 1.43 -2.54 5.16
C LYS A 48 0.17 -3.03 4.45
N TYR A 49 -0.84 -2.18 4.33
CA TYR A 49 -2.04 -2.47 3.54
C TYR A 49 -1.70 -2.65 2.06
N CYS A 50 -0.88 -1.76 1.48
CA CYS A 50 -0.43 -1.83 0.09
C CYS A 50 0.30 -3.15 -0.22
N HIS A 51 1.14 -3.62 0.71
CA HIS A 51 1.76 -4.95 0.64
C HIS A 51 0.72 -6.06 0.60
N LYS A 52 -0.23 -6.04 1.55
CA LYS A 52 -1.30 -7.04 1.68
C LYS A 52 -2.17 -7.15 0.42
N VAL A 53 -2.51 -6.03 -0.23
CA VAL A 53 -3.32 -6.04 -1.47
C VAL A 53 -2.50 -6.37 -2.73
N GLY A 54 -1.18 -6.57 -2.59
CA GLY A 54 -0.30 -7.02 -3.67
C GLY A 54 0.10 -5.93 -4.67
N LEU A 55 0.28 -4.68 -4.19
CA LEU A 55 0.96 -3.64 -4.96
C LEU A 55 2.47 -3.96 -5.08
N ALA A 56 3.05 -3.60 -6.22
CA ALA A 56 4.45 -3.89 -6.53
C ALA A 56 5.43 -2.88 -5.90
N TYR A 57 5.00 -1.63 -5.67
CA TYR A 57 5.83 -0.59 -5.07
C TYR A 57 5.02 0.50 -4.37
N VAL A 58 5.70 1.24 -3.49
CA VAL A 58 5.22 2.49 -2.89
C VAL A 58 6.17 3.63 -3.25
N SER A 59 5.65 4.84 -3.44
CA SER A 59 6.40 6.05 -3.75
C SER A 59 6.06 7.14 -2.74
N CYS A 60 7.08 7.70 -2.10
CA CYS A 60 6.93 8.72 -1.06
C CYS A 60 8.03 9.77 -1.13
N SER A 61 7.85 10.88 -0.39
CA SER A 61 8.86 11.95 -0.29
C SER A 61 10.23 11.41 0.17
N PRO A 62 11.37 11.99 -0.25
CA PRO A 62 12.70 11.47 0.04
C PRO A 62 12.96 11.12 1.51
N PHE A 63 12.55 12.00 2.44
CA PHE A 63 12.76 11.79 3.88
C PHE A 63 11.90 10.65 4.48
N ARG A 64 10.84 10.23 3.79
CA ARG A 64 9.98 9.11 4.21
C ARG A 64 10.42 7.77 3.62
N VAL A 65 11.38 7.76 2.69
CA VAL A 65 11.91 6.51 2.09
C VAL A 65 12.41 5.52 3.15
N PRO A 66 13.18 5.91 4.20
CA PRO A 66 13.61 4.98 5.24
C PRO A 66 12.43 4.34 6.00
N VAL A 67 11.40 5.14 6.30
CA VAL A 67 10.18 4.68 6.99
C VAL A 67 9.40 3.70 6.12
N ALA A 68 9.20 4.03 4.84
CA ALA A 68 8.50 3.16 3.89
C ALA A 68 9.24 1.82 3.71
N ARG A 69 10.57 1.84 3.60
CA ARG A 69 11.39 0.63 3.51
C ARG A 69 11.26 -0.25 4.75
N LEU A 70 11.32 0.34 5.94
CA LEU A 70 11.16 -0.40 7.19
C LEU A 70 9.74 -0.99 7.31
N ALA A 71 8.71 -0.21 7.00
CA ALA A 71 7.32 -0.67 7.05
C ALA A 71 7.04 -1.81 6.06
N ALA A 72 7.58 -1.73 4.83
CA ALA A 72 7.47 -2.78 3.83
C ALA A 72 8.19 -4.07 4.29
N ALA A 73 9.39 -3.95 4.85
CA ALA A 73 10.12 -5.11 5.40
C ALA A 73 9.36 -5.76 6.55
N GLN A 74 8.79 -4.96 7.47
CA GLN A 74 7.93 -5.48 8.54
C GLN A 74 6.71 -6.22 7.99
N ALA A 75 6.06 -5.69 6.94
CA ALA A 75 4.91 -6.33 6.30
C ALA A 75 5.28 -7.71 5.74
N ALA A 76 6.37 -7.78 4.98
CA ALA A 76 6.86 -9.03 4.40
C ALA A 76 7.27 -10.06 5.46
N ILE A 77 7.91 -9.63 6.55
CA ILE A 77 8.28 -10.53 7.67
C ILE A 77 7.03 -11.08 8.35
N VAL A 78 6.01 -10.26 8.59
CA VAL A 78 4.74 -10.70 9.19
C VAL A 78 4.04 -11.73 8.29
N GLU A 79 3.95 -11.46 6.99
CA GLU A 79 3.39 -12.40 6.01
C GLU A 79 4.17 -13.72 5.98
N SER A 80 5.50 -13.69 6.01
CA SER A 80 6.33 -14.90 5.98
C SER A 80 6.22 -15.80 7.22
N ARG A 81 5.69 -15.25 8.33
CA ARG A 81 5.52 -15.94 9.60
C ARG A 81 4.09 -16.45 9.83
N ALA A 82 3.15 -16.04 8.99
CA ALA A 82 1.76 -16.47 9.02
C ALA A 82 1.60 -17.82 8.32
#